data_AF-A0A919PYN3-F1
#
_entry.id   AF-A0A919PYN3-F1
#
_cell.length_a   1.000
_cell.length_b   1.000
_cell.length_c   1.000
_cell.angle_alpha   90.00
_cell.angle_beta   90.00
_cell.angle_gamma   90.00
#
_symmetry.space_group_name_H-M   'P 1'
#
loop_
_entity.id
_entity.type
_entity.pdbx_description
1 polymer ?
#
loop_
_entity_poly.entity_id
_entity_poly.type
_entity_poly.pdbx_seq_one_letter_code
_entity_poly.pdbx_strand_id
1 'polypeptide(L)'
;MTATGRLTAGLPPPVAAMLATPAPPPTGDGCSYELKFDGVRALVRVAGTPLIAHSRAQRDVSASYPELRALAFLLCGRSVTLDGELVAVNPATSTPSFSLLQGRIHVQAPQPNLLDSVPVRFIVFDVLHLDGHATTQLPYKQRRALLDQLGLDGAVVHVPPVFDDLDQALIVARGGFEGIL
;
A
#
# COMPACT_ATOMS: atom_id res chain seq x y z
N MET A 1 8.58 37.78 21.49
CA MET A 1 8.22 37.33 20.12
C MET A 1 9.25 36.33 19.68
N THR A 2 8.96 35.03 19.80
CA THR A 2 9.88 33.97 19.36
C THR A 2 9.09 33.11 18.40
N ALA A 3 9.32 33.33 17.10
CA ALA A 3 8.71 32.55 16.05
C ALA A 3 9.32 31.14 16.07
N THR A 4 8.56 30.18 16.56
CA THR A 4 8.86 28.76 16.45
C THR A 4 8.76 28.37 14.98
N GLY A 5 9.89 28.37 14.27
CA GLY A 5 9.97 27.87 12.91
C GLY A 5 9.56 26.40 12.89
N ARG A 6 8.38 26.11 12.33
CA ARG A 6 8.04 24.74 11.91
C ARG A 6 9.04 24.36 10.83
N LEU A 7 9.99 23.50 11.17
CA LEU A 7 10.74 22.74 10.18
C LEU A 7 9.72 21.89 9.42
N THR A 8 9.26 22.37 8.27
CA THR A 8 8.76 21.48 7.23
C THR A 8 9.93 20.62 6.83
N ALA A 9 10.08 19.46 7.47
CA ALA A 9 11.02 18.44 7.04
C ALA A 9 10.71 18.19 5.56
N GLY A 10 11.60 18.65 4.68
CA GLY A 10 11.44 18.53 3.24
C GLY A 10 11.20 17.06 2.91
N LEU A 11 10.17 16.80 2.11
CA LEU A 11 9.81 15.45 1.69
C LEU A 11 11.05 14.82 1.01
N PRO A 12 11.54 13.64 1.46
CA PRO A 12 12.60 12.94 0.74
C PRO A 12 12.18 12.70 -0.71
N PRO A 13 13.12 12.62 -1.67
CA PRO A 13 12.81 12.47 -3.09
C PRO A 13 11.91 11.25 -3.36
N PRO A 14 11.16 11.24 -4.47
CA PRO A 14 10.31 10.11 -4.83
C PRO A 14 11.14 8.82 -4.87
N VAL A 15 10.70 7.80 -4.13
CA VAL A 15 11.29 6.45 -4.23
C VAL A 15 10.64 5.77 -5.42
N ALA A 16 11.42 5.18 -6.32
CA ALA A 16 10.86 4.36 -7.39
C ALA A 16 10.39 3.01 -6.83
N ALA A 17 9.23 2.55 -7.29
CA ALA A 17 8.72 1.22 -6.95
C ALA A 17 9.72 0.12 -7.38
N MET A 18 10.06 -0.80 -6.47
CA MET A 18 10.83 -2.00 -6.82
C MET A 18 9.98 -2.94 -7.68
N LEU A 19 10.51 -3.39 -8.81
CA LEU A 19 9.76 -4.24 -9.75
C LEU A 19 10.01 -5.72 -9.49
N ALA A 20 8.94 -6.52 -9.57
CA ALA A 20 9.04 -7.97 -9.61
C ALA A 20 9.38 -8.46 -11.02
N THR A 21 10.13 -9.56 -11.10
CA THR A 21 10.42 -10.28 -12.36
C THR A 21 9.69 -11.63 -12.32
N PRO A 22 8.89 -11.98 -13.34
CA PRO A 22 8.24 -13.29 -13.39
C PRO A 22 9.27 -14.43 -13.36
N ALA A 23 9.14 -15.31 -12.37
CA ALA A 23 10.03 -16.46 -12.17
C ALA A 23 9.28 -17.55 -11.37
N PRO A 24 9.77 -18.81 -11.36
CA PRO A 24 9.35 -19.78 -10.36
C PRO A 24 9.60 -19.23 -8.95
N PRO A 25 8.75 -19.54 -7.95
CA PRO A 25 8.96 -19.06 -6.60
C PRO A 25 10.35 -19.45 -6.09
N PRO A 26 11.12 -18.52 -5.51
CA PRO A 26 12.40 -18.86 -4.92
C PRO A 26 12.18 -19.87 -3.79
N THR A 27 13.13 -20.76 -3.59
CA THR A 27 13.11 -21.76 -2.52
C THR A 27 14.39 -21.65 -1.71
N GLY A 28 14.29 -21.87 -0.40
CA GLY A 28 15.43 -21.85 0.52
C GLY A 28 15.23 -20.92 1.71
N ASP A 29 16.22 -20.95 2.61
CA ASP A 29 16.18 -20.20 3.86
C ASP A 29 16.16 -18.69 3.61
N GLY A 30 15.29 -17.99 4.33
CA GLY A 30 15.16 -16.54 4.25
C GLY A 30 14.21 -16.02 3.17
N CYS A 31 13.59 -16.90 2.38
CA CYS A 31 12.46 -16.55 1.53
C CYS A 31 11.24 -16.10 2.36
N SER A 32 10.46 -15.23 1.76
CA SER A 32 9.18 -14.74 2.26
C SER A 32 8.26 -14.58 1.07
N TYR A 33 7.01 -14.99 1.22
CA TYR A 33 6.01 -15.00 0.16
C TYR A 33 4.83 -14.12 0.55
N GLU A 34 4.39 -13.29 -0.38
CA GLU A 34 3.20 -12.46 -0.23
C GLU A 34 2.14 -12.83 -1.26
N LEU A 35 0.88 -12.50 -1.01
CA LEU A 35 -0.17 -12.69 -2.02
C LEU A 35 -0.05 -11.62 -3.10
N LYS A 36 -0.11 -12.02 -4.37
CA LYS A 36 -0.18 -11.09 -5.49
C LYS A 36 -1.63 -10.60 -5.64
N PHE A 37 -1.83 -9.31 -5.37
CA PHE A 37 -3.09 -8.62 -5.64
C PHE A 37 -3.08 -8.00 -7.04
N ASP A 38 -4.24 -7.99 -7.69
CA ASP A 38 -4.43 -7.22 -8.92
C ASP A 38 -5.13 -5.90 -8.62
N GLY A 39 -4.43 -4.79 -8.90
CA GLY A 39 -4.93 -3.47 -8.62
C GLY A 39 -4.13 -2.36 -9.32
N VAL A 40 -4.04 -1.22 -8.65
CA VAL A 40 -3.15 -0.12 -9.04
C VAL A 40 -2.11 0.09 -7.94
N ARG A 41 -0.85 -0.27 -8.23
CA ARG A 41 0.27 0.03 -7.34
C ARG A 41 0.38 1.52 -7.05
N ALA A 42 0.45 1.85 -5.77
CA ALA A 42 0.54 3.21 -5.26
C ALA A 42 1.60 3.36 -4.16
N LEU A 43 2.40 4.40 -4.28
CA LEU A 43 3.25 4.91 -3.21
C LEU A 43 2.49 6.00 -2.48
N VAL A 44 2.18 5.74 -1.22
CA VAL A 44 1.38 6.65 -0.40
C VAL A 44 2.26 7.27 0.67
N ARG A 45 2.36 8.59 0.63
CA ARG A 45 3.15 9.37 1.55
C ARG A 45 2.27 10.17 2.50
N VAL A 46 2.52 9.97 3.78
CA VAL A 46 1.87 10.67 4.89
C VAL A 46 2.94 11.45 5.64
N ALA A 47 2.89 12.77 5.56
CA ALA A 47 3.80 13.67 6.27
C ALA A 47 3.02 14.96 6.60
N GLY A 48 2.09 14.84 7.56
CA GLY A 48 1.05 15.85 7.78
C GLY A 48 -0.06 15.77 6.72
N THR A 49 -0.72 16.90 6.47
CA THR A 49 -1.80 17.02 5.48
C THR A 49 -1.43 18.08 4.43
N PRO A 50 -1.67 17.83 3.12
CA PRO A 50 -2.34 16.66 2.56
C PRO A 50 -1.42 15.44 2.40
N LEU A 51 -2.02 14.24 2.44
CA LEU A 51 -1.41 13.01 1.96
C LEU A 51 -1.23 13.07 0.44
N ILE A 52 -0.16 12.45 -0.06
CA ILE A 52 0.10 12.35 -1.50
C ILE A 52 0.23 10.88 -1.88
N ALA A 53 -0.50 10.46 -2.93
CA ALA A 53 -0.43 9.12 -3.50
C ALA A 53 0.04 9.18 -4.96
N HIS A 54 1.07 8.41 -5.30
CA HIS A 54 1.58 8.31 -6.67
C HIS A 54 1.42 6.89 -7.20
N SER A 55 0.89 6.75 -8.41
CA SER A 55 0.89 5.46 -9.11
C SER A 55 2.31 4.99 -9.45
N ARG A 56 2.45 3.73 -9.89
CA ARG A 56 3.69 3.20 -10.48
C ARG A 56 4.33 4.12 -11.53
N ALA A 57 3.52 4.77 -12.36
CA ALA A 57 3.96 5.71 -13.40
C ALA A 57 4.23 7.13 -12.86
N GLN A 58 4.35 7.29 -11.54
CA GLN A 58 4.58 8.56 -10.82
C GLN A 58 3.48 9.62 -10.98
N ARG A 59 2.34 9.27 -11.58
CA ARG A 59 1.16 10.15 -11.65
C ARG A 59 0.53 10.30 -10.27
N ASP A 60 0.21 11.53 -9.88
CA ASP A 60 -0.57 11.82 -8.68
C ASP A 60 -1.99 11.25 -8.85
N VAL A 61 -2.37 10.40 -7.90
CA VAL A 61 -3.69 9.74 -7.84
C VAL A 61 -4.43 10.08 -6.55
N SER A 62 -3.97 11.07 -5.79
CA SER A 62 -4.53 11.44 -4.48
C SER A 62 -6.01 11.83 -4.58
N ALA A 63 -6.41 12.48 -5.68
CA ALA A 63 -7.80 12.85 -5.94
C ALA A 63 -8.67 11.68 -6.43
N SER A 64 -8.07 10.62 -6.98
CA SER A 64 -8.78 9.42 -7.44
C SER A 64 -9.15 8.47 -6.29
N TYR A 65 -8.44 8.56 -5.16
CA TYR A 65 -8.61 7.67 -4.00
C TYR A 65 -8.71 8.49 -2.70
N PRO A 66 -9.75 9.34 -2.56
CA PRO A 66 -9.90 10.24 -1.40
C PRO A 66 -10.00 9.49 -0.06
N GLU A 67 -10.45 8.24 -0.05
CA GLU A 67 -10.53 7.37 1.13
C GLU A 67 -9.17 7.19 1.81
N LEU A 68 -8.05 7.26 1.07
CA LEU A 68 -6.69 7.14 1.63
C LEU A 68 -6.38 8.17 2.70
N ARG A 69 -7.13 9.29 2.76
CA ARG A 69 -7.01 10.29 3.83
C ARG A 69 -7.20 9.68 5.22
N ALA A 70 -7.90 8.54 5.34
CA ALA A 70 -8.01 7.78 6.59
C ALA A 70 -6.63 7.41 7.19
N LEU A 71 -5.61 7.19 6.35
CA LEU A 71 -4.25 6.87 6.79
C LEU A 71 -3.62 7.96 7.66
N ALA A 72 -3.97 9.23 7.43
CA ALA A 72 -3.44 10.32 8.25
C ALA A 72 -3.88 10.20 9.72
N PHE A 73 -5.09 9.66 9.97
CA PHE A 73 -5.59 9.39 11.31
C PHE A 73 -4.96 8.12 11.89
N LEU A 74 -4.89 7.04 11.11
CA LEU A 74 -4.33 5.76 11.56
C LEU A 74 -2.84 5.85 11.92
N LEU A 75 -2.09 6.71 11.23
CA LEU A 75 -0.67 6.91 11.47
C LEU A 75 -0.36 7.90 12.58
N CYS A 76 -1.36 8.51 13.23
CA CYS A 76 -1.18 9.35 14.43
C CYS A 76 -0.07 10.41 14.32
N GLY A 77 0.10 11.04 13.15
CA GLY A 77 1.10 12.08 12.92
C GLY A 77 2.51 11.59 12.55
N ARG A 78 2.71 10.27 12.42
CA ARG A 78 3.97 9.70 11.90
C ARG A 78 4.23 10.12 10.46
N SER A 79 5.50 10.20 10.09
CA SER A 79 5.91 10.48 8.71
C SER A 79 6.30 9.20 8.00
N VAL A 80 5.47 8.72 7.06
CA VAL A 80 5.62 7.40 6.44
C VAL A 80 5.49 7.48 4.93
N THR A 81 6.29 6.68 4.22
CA THR A 81 6.04 6.33 2.81
C THR A 81 5.77 4.83 2.73
N LEU A 82 4.58 4.48 2.27
CA LEU A 82 4.09 3.11 2.13
C LEU A 82 4.07 2.71 0.65
N ASP A 83 4.41 1.47 0.36
CA ASP A 83 4.25 0.84 -0.97
C ASP A 83 3.16 -0.23 -0.86
N GLY A 84 2.22 -0.20 -1.79
CA GLY A 84 1.05 -1.05 -1.75
C GLY A 84 0.26 -1.07 -3.04
N GLU A 85 -0.82 -1.84 -3.03
CA GLU A 85 -1.73 -2.03 -4.14
C GLU A 85 -3.12 -1.48 -3.78
N LEU A 86 -3.68 -0.62 -4.63
CA LEU A 86 -5.07 -0.20 -4.52
C LEU A 86 -5.97 -1.22 -5.19
N VAL A 87 -6.83 -1.87 -4.40
CA VAL A 87 -7.65 -3.01 -4.81
C VAL A 87 -9.12 -2.67 -4.60
N ALA A 88 -9.94 -2.82 -5.64
CA ALA A 88 -11.39 -2.73 -5.46
C ALA A 88 -11.91 -4.00 -4.79
N VAL A 89 -12.85 -3.82 -3.87
CA VAL A 89 -13.45 -4.90 -3.09
C VAL A 89 -14.91 -5.04 -3.50
N ASN A 90 -15.36 -6.26 -3.75
CA ASN A 90 -16.78 -6.50 -4.01
C ASN A 90 -17.59 -6.25 -2.72
N PRO A 91 -18.58 -5.33 -2.73
CA PRO A 91 -19.35 -5.00 -1.53
C PRO A 91 -20.12 -6.16 -0.91
N ALA A 92 -20.51 -7.17 -1.71
CA ALA A 92 -21.30 -8.31 -1.27
C ALA A 92 -20.43 -9.44 -0.69
N THR A 93 -19.26 -9.69 -1.28
CA THR A 93 -18.39 -10.84 -0.92
C THR A 93 -17.14 -10.44 -0.15
N SER A 94 -16.81 -9.14 -0.09
CA SER A 94 -15.55 -8.63 0.45
C SER A 94 -14.28 -9.17 -0.23
N THR A 95 -14.41 -9.72 -1.45
CA THR A 95 -13.28 -10.25 -2.22
C THR A 95 -12.68 -9.19 -3.14
N PRO A 96 -11.35 -9.20 -3.38
CA PRO A 96 -10.71 -8.41 -4.43
C PRO A 96 -11.37 -8.60 -5.81
N SER A 97 -11.46 -7.54 -6.60
CA SER A 97 -11.94 -7.60 -7.99
C SER A 97 -11.33 -6.51 -8.86
N PHE A 98 -10.41 -6.90 -9.73
CA PHE A 98 -9.80 -5.97 -10.68
C PHE A 98 -10.81 -5.42 -11.70
N SER A 99 -11.76 -6.25 -12.14
CA SER A 99 -12.82 -5.83 -13.06
C SER A 99 -13.68 -4.70 -12.49
N LEU A 100 -13.96 -4.70 -11.18
CA LEU A 100 -14.64 -3.58 -10.52
C LEU A 100 -13.76 -2.34 -10.49
N LEU A 101 -12.46 -2.50 -10.23
CA LEU A 101 -11.51 -1.39 -10.17
C LEU A 101 -11.41 -0.64 -11.51
N GLN A 102 -11.61 -1.30 -12.66
CA GLN A 102 -11.52 -0.66 -13.98
C GLN A 102 -12.42 0.60 -14.10
N GLY A 103 -13.58 0.61 -13.44
CA GLY A 103 -14.48 1.77 -13.40
C GLY A 103 -13.96 2.96 -12.58
N ARG A 104 -12.91 2.76 -11.77
CA ARG A 104 -12.27 3.76 -10.89
C ARG A 104 -10.94 4.28 -11.41
N ILE A 105 -10.15 3.48 -12.15
CA ILE A 105 -8.73 3.75 -12.45
C ILE A 105 -8.49 5.14 -13.09
N HIS A 106 -9.41 5.59 -13.95
CA HIS A 106 -9.27 6.86 -14.68
C HIS A 106 -10.14 7.99 -14.14
N VAL A 107 -10.87 7.76 -13.05
CA VAL A 107 -11.76 8.77 -12.47
C VAL A 107 -10.98 9.67 -11.52
N GLN A 108 -11.01 10.97 -11.79
CA GLN A 108 -10.52 12.00 -10.87
C GLN A 108 -11.69 12.49 -10.02
N ALA A 109 -11.48 12.62 -8.70
CA ALA A 109 -12.50 13.08 -7.76
C ALA A 109 -13.85 12.33 -7.91
N PRO A 110 -13.88 11.01 -7.67
CA PRO A 110 -15.09 10.20 -7.79
C PRO A 110 -16.21 10.75 -6.90
N GLN A 111 -17.43 10.73 -7.43
CA GLN A 111 -18.63 11.12 -6.68
C GLN A 111 -18.94 10.06 -5.60
N PRO A 112 -19.64 10.43 -4.50
CA PRO A 112 -19.91 9.51 -3.38
C PRO A 112 -20.54 8.17 -3.79
N ASN A 113 -21.48 8.18 -4.74
CA ASN A 113 -22.11 6.96 -5.26
C ASN A 113 -21.11 5.99 -5.92
N LEU A 114 -20.04 6.50 -6.54
CA LEU A 114 -18.99 5.66 -7.11
C LEU A 114 -18.07 5.09 -6.03
N LEU A 115 -17.81 5.86 -4.97
CA LEU A 115 -17.04 5.37 -3.82
C LEU A 115 -17.76 4.21 -3.12
N ASP A 116 -19.09 4.32 -2.97
CA ASP A 116 -19.90 3.28 -2.31
C ASP A 116 -20.05 2.02 -3.17
N SER A 117 -20.20 2.17 -4.50
CA SER A 117 -20.36 1.05 -5.43
C SER A 117 -19.05 0.35 -5.76
N VAL A 118 -17.93 1.06 -5.73
CA VAL A 118 -16.59 0.53 -5.96
C VAL A 118 -15.66 0.96 -4.81
N PRO A 119 -15.82 0.33 -3.63
CA PRO A 119 -14.94 0.59 -2.51
C PRO A 119 -13.55 0.06 -2.82
N VAL A 120 -12.52 0.83 -2.45
CA VAL A 120 -11.13 0.49 -2.67
C VAL A 120 -10.42 0.40 -1.34
N ARG A 121 -9.55 -0.61 -1.22
CA ARG A 121 -8.65 -0.81 -0.09
C ARG A 121 -7.21 -0.72 -0.57
N PHE A 122 -6.36 -0.11 0.26
CA PHE A 122 -4.93 -0.06 0.09
C PHE A 122 -4.28 -1.23 0.81
N ILE A 123 -3.78 -2.18 0.04
CA ILE A 123 -3.09 -3.36 0.55
C ILE A 123 -1.59 -3.04 0.60
N VAL A 124 -1.02 -2.95 1.80
CA VAL A 124 0.35 -2.44 1.99
C VAL A 124 1.30 -3.60 2.19
N PHE A 125 2.41 -3.60 1.45
CA PHE A 125 3.42 -4.66 1.53
C PHE A 125 4.82 -4.15 1.89
N ASP A 126 5.10 -2.85 1.77
CA ASP A 126 6.40 -2.29 2.18
C ASP A 126 6.26 -0.92 2.85
N VAL A 127 7.25 -0.60 3.68
CA VAL A 127 7.48 0.73 4.24
C VAL A 127 8.84 1.19 3.75
N LEU A 128 8.87 2.31 3.02
CA LEU A 128 10.08 2.84 2.35
C LEU A 128 10.73 3.99 3.14
N HIS A 129 9.96 4.62 4.01
CA HIS A 129 10.44 5.67 4.90
C HIS A 129 9.58 5.71 6.16
N LEU A 130 10.22 5.93 7.30
CA LEU A 130 9.58 6.01 8.60
C LEU A 130 10.25 7.07 9.49
N ASP A 131 9.48 8.06 9.94
CA ASP A 131 9.88 9.12 10.89
C ASP A 131 11.25 9.75 10.59
N GLY A 132 11.43 10.19 9.35
CA GLY A 132 12.64 10.87 8.86
C GLY A 132 13.72 9.93 8.30
N HIS A 133 13.53 8.61 8.36
CA HIS A 133 14.54 7.63 7.99
C HIS A 133 14.10 6.79 6.79
N ALA A 134 14.97 6.71 5.77
CA ALA A 134 14.77 5.75 4.68
C ALA A 134 15.04 4.33 5.17
N THR A 135 14.11 3.42 4.88
CA THR A 135 14.21 1.99 5.27
C THR A 135 14.69 1.12 4.11
N THR A 136 14.82 1.67 2.90
CA THR A 136 15.14 0.92 1.67
C THR A 136 16.50 0.22 1.69
N GLN A 137 17.40 0.61 2.59
CA GLN A 137 18.70 -0.05 2.80
C GLN A 137 18.63 -1.24 3.76
N LEU A 138 17.49 -1.43 4.44
CA LEU A 138 17.28 -2.56 5.35
C LEU A 138 16.85 -3.81 4.57
N PRO A 139 17.24 -5.01 5.02
CA PRO A 139 16.68 -6.27 4.54
C PRO A 139 15.14 -6.27 4.63
N TYR A 140 14.48 -6.94 3.68
CA TYR A 140 13.02 -6.97 3.59
C TYR A 140 12.35 -7.37 4.92
N LYS A 141 12.81 -8.43 5.59
CA LYS A 141 12.23 -8.87 6.88
C LYS A 141 12.25 -7.77 7.96
N GLN A 142 13.26 -6.90 7.95
CA GLN A 142 13.31 -5.75 8.88
C GLN A 142 12.30 -4.67 8.48
N ARG A 143 12.18 -4.34 7.19
CA ARG A 143 11.15 -3.41 6.71
C ARG A 143 9.75 -3.93 7.00
N ARG A 144 9.54 -5.22 6.79
CA ARG A 144 8.27 -5.89 7.08
C ARG A 144 7.91 -5.80 8.56
N ALA A 145 8.85 -6.09 9.46
CA ALA A 145 8.63 -5.92 10.89
C ALA A 145 8.28 -4.47 11.29
N LEU A 146 8.91 -3.47 10.64
CA LEU A 146 8.55 -2.06 10.84
C LEU A 146 7.14 -1.73 10.33
N LEU A 147 6.73 -2.32 9.20
CA LEU A 147 5.38 -2.18 8.66
C LEU A 147 4.34 -2.80 9.61
N ASP A 148 4.59 -4.01 10.11
CA ASP A 148 3.67 -4.69 11.03
C ASP A 148 3.50 -3.90 12.35
N GLN A 149 4.57 -3.26 12.84
CA GLN A 149 4.52 -2.39 14.03
C GLN A 149 3.66 -1.13 13.84
N LEU A 150 3.32 -0.75 12.61
CA LEU A 150 2.39 0.37 12.37
C LEU A 150 0.94 -0.01 12.72
N GLY A 151 0.61 -1.30 12.87
CA GLY A 151 -0.73 -1.74 13.24
C GLY A 151 -1.80 -1.30 12.24
N LEU A 152 -1.45 -1.19 10.96
CA LEU A 152 -2.36 -0.73 9.91
C LEU A 152 -3.36 -1.82 9.56
N ASP A 153 -4.57 -1.68 10.08
CA ASP A 153 -5.72 -2.48 9.69
C ASP A 153 -7.01 -1.64 9.78
N GLY A 154 -7.93 -1.86 8.85
CA GLY A 154 -9.18 -1.13 8.79
C GLY A 154 -9.90 -1.26 7.45
N ALA A 155 -10.97 -0.48 7.28
CA ALA A 155 -11.79 -0.55 6.07
C ALA A 155 -11.00 -0.17 4.80
N VAL A 156 -10.12 0.85 4.91
CA VAL A 156 -9.40 1.46 3.80
C VAL A 156 -7.97 0.92 3.63
N VAL A 157 -7.36 0.35 4.67
CA VAL A 157 -5.98 -0.14 4.62
C VAL A 157 -5.87 -1.51 5.27
N HIS A 158 -5.03 -2.36 4.71
CA HIS A 158 -4.73 -3.66 5.31
C HIS A 158 -3.30 -4.07 4.99
N VAL A 159 -2.61 -4.65 5.97
CA VAL A 159 -1.31 -5.29 5.79
C VAL A 159 -1.55 -6.81 5.77
N PRO A 160 -1.45 -7.49 4.61
CA PRO A 160 -1.69 -8.92 4.51
C PRO A 160 -0.55 -9.71 5.17
N PRO A 161 -0.78 -10.94 5.64
CA PRO A 161 0.28 -11.77 6.21
C PRO A 161 1.37 -12.07 5.18
N VAL A 162 2.58 -12.31 5.67
CA VAL A 162 3.69 -12.93 4.92
C VAL A 162 3.75 -14.39 5.30
N PHE A 163 4.08 -15.23 4.34
CA PHE A 163 4.33 -16.64 4.54
C PHE A 163 5.82 -16.91 4.44
N ASP A 164 6.37 -17.68 5.39
CA ASP A 164 7.72 -18.23 5.26
C ASP A 164 7.69 -19.65 4.64
N ASP A 165 6.49 -20.20 4.41
CA ASP A 165 6.26 -21.51 3.81
C ASP A 165 5.58 -21.37 2.43
N LEU A 166 6.23 -21.90 1.39
CA LEU A 166 5.77 -21.79 0.01
C LEU A 166 4.46 -22.53 -0.22
N ASP A 167 4.30 -23.73 0.35
CA ASP A 167 3.11 -24.55 0.13
C ASP A 167 1.88 -23.88 0.76
N GLN A 168 2.04 -23.33 1.96
CA GLN A 168 1.01 -22.53 2.60
C GLN A 168 0.63 -21.32 1.76
N ALA A 169 1.62 -20.57 1.25
CA ALA A 169 1.38 -19.40 0.40
C ALA A 169 0.60 -19.78 -0.87
N LEU A 170 0.99 -20.89 -1.52
CA LEU A 170 0.34 -21.39 -2.74
C LEU A 170 -1.08 -21.89 -2.47
N ILE A 171 -1.33 -22.54 -1.33
CA ILE A 171 -2.68 -22.96 -0.93
C ILE A 171 -3.60 -21.74 -0.78
N VAL A 172 -3.13 -20.69 -0.10
CA VAL A 172 -3.92 -19.46 0.09
C VAL A 172 -4.12 -18.75 -1.25
N ALA A 173 -3.09 -18.66 -2.10
CA ALA A 173 -3.19 -18.01 -3.39
C ALA A 173 -4.26 -18.64 -4.31
N ARG A 174 -4.40 -19.98 -4.28
CA ARG A 174 -5.45 -20.70 -5.02
C ARG A 174 -6.88 -20.33 -4.60
N GLY A 175 -7.05 -19.67 -3.45
CA GLY A 175 -8.33 -19.18 -2.95
C GLY A 175 -8.89 -17.94 -3.67
N GLY A 176 -8.26 -17.47 -4.75
CA GLY A 176 -8.76 -16.35 -5.56
C GLY A 176 -7.77 -15.19 -5.74
N PHE A 177 -6.47 -15.44 -5.53
CA PHE A 177 -5.41 -14.49 -5.81
C PHE A 177 -4.67 -14.89 -7.09
N GLU A 178 -4.00 -13.94 -7.72
CA GLU A 178 -3.29 -14.17 -8.98
C GLU A 178 -2.03 -15.02 -8.83
N GLY A 179 -1.53 -15.13 -7.60
CA GLY A 179 -0.32 -15.88 -7.28
C GLY A 179 0.33 -15.34 -6.03
N ILE A 180 1.66 -15.46 -6.00
CA ILE A 180 2.50 -14.98 -4.91
C ILE A 180 3.63 -14.08 -5.43
N LEU A 181 4.13 -13.22 -4.57
CA LEU A 181 5.35 -12.43 -4.74
C LEU A 181 6.45 -12.96 -3.82
#